data_AF-A0AAN4UCU9-F1
#
_entry.id   AF-A0AAN4UCU9-F1
#
_cell.length_a   1.000
_cell.length_b   1.000
_cell.length_c   1.000
_cell.angle_alpha   90.00
_cell.angle_beta   90.00
_cell.angle_gamma   90.00
#
_symmetry.space_group_name_H-M   'P 1'
#
loop_
_entity.id
_entity.type
_entity.pdbx_description
1 polymer ?
#
loop_
_entity_poly.entity_id
_entity_poly.type
_entity_poly.pdbx_seq_one_letter_code
_entity_poly.pdbx_strand_id
1 'polypeptide(L)' 'MKEIIEIPIDKEDEKLIAQAEEILTDLGLDRSTALTVFYRQVVLRKGLPFEIDPIDFKQENDRGNESSK' A
#
# COMPACT_ATOMS: atom_id res chain seq x y z
N MET A 1 6.08 16.59 18.18
CA MET A 1 7.01 16.14 17.12
C MET A 1 6.21 15.98 15.86
N LYS A 2 6.68 16.52 14.73
CA LYS A 2 6.09 16.30 13.40
C LYS A 2 7.14 15.55 12.60
N GLU A 3 6.84 14.32 12.24
CA GLU A 3 7.69 13.49 11.41
C GLU A 3 7.14 13.54 9.98
N ILE A 4 8.01 13.82 9.01
CA ILE A 4 7.65 13.85 7.60
C ILE A 4 7.96 12.48 7.03
N ILE A 5 6.96 11.84 6.42
CA ILE A 5 7.12 10.56 5.75
C ILE A 5 7.12 10.84 4.26
N GLU A 6 8.26 10.66 3.60
CA GLU A 6 8.37 10.66 2.16
C GLU A 6 8.15 9.24 1.64
N ILE A 7 7.11 9.07 0.84
CA ILE A 7 6.78 7.80 0.21
C ILE A 7 7.22 7.91 -1.25
N PRO A 8 8.23 7.14 -1.71
CA PRO A 8 8.56 7.08 -3.13
C PRO A 8 7.39 6.44 -3.87
N ILE A 9 6.94 7.09 -4.93
CA ILE A 9 5.80 6.66 -5.74
C ILE A 9 6.33 6.39 -7.14
N ASP A 10 6.13 5.16 -7.61
CA ASP A 10 6.41 4.84 -9.00
C ASP A 10 5.32 5.43 -9.91
N LYS A 11 5.66 5.75 -11.15
CA LYS A 11 4.71 6.35 -12.11
C LYS A 11 3.46 5.49 -12.33
N GLU A 12 3.59 4.18 -12.18
CA GLU A 12 2.47 3.24 -12.33
C GLU A 12 1.47 3.35 -11.17
N ASP A 13 1.92 3.81 -10.00
CA ASP A 13 1.10 4.01 -8.80
C ASP A 13 0.40 5.37 -8.75
N GLU A 14 0.71 6.30 -9.67
CA GLU A 14 0.09 7.64 -9.70
C GLU A 14 -1.44 7.55 -9.80
N LYS A 15 -1.93 6.66 -10.65
CA LYS A 15 -3.37 6.43 -10.83
C LYS A 15 -3.99 5.80 -9.58
N LEU A 16 -3.31 4.83 -8.97
CA LEU A 16 -3.75 4.19 -7.73
C LEU A 16 -3.93 5.23 -6.62
N ILE A 17 -2.97 6.14 -6.50
CA ILE A 17 -2.99 7.20 -5.49
C ILE A 17 -4.10 8.20 -5.75
N ALA A 18 -4.31 8.62 -6.99
CA ALA A 18 -5.41 9.53 -7.33
C ALA A 18 -6.77 8.90 -6.95
N GLN A 19 -6.96 7.61 -7.23
CA GLN A 19 -8.17 6.89 -6.85
C GLN A 19 -8.31 6.76 -5.34
N ALA A 20 -7.22 6.47 -4.63
CA ALA A 20 -7.24 6.40 -3.18
C ALA A 20 -7.60 7.75 -2.54
N GLU A 21 -7.05 8.86 -3.04
CA GLU A 21 -7.38 10.22 -2.55
C GLU A 21 -8.85 10.58 -2.76
N GLU A 22 -9.44 10.20 -3.90
CA GLU A 22 -10.87 10.40 -4.17
C GLU A 22 -11.72 9.67 -3.12
N ILE A 23 -11.45 8.38 -2.91
CA ILE A 23 -12.18 7.57 -1.93
C ILE A 23 -12.00 8.12 -0.51
N LEU A 24 -10.79 8.51 -0.12
CA LEU A 24 -10.53 9.07 1.20
C LEU A 24 -11.27 10.41 1.39
N THR A 25 -11.28 11.26 0.36
CA THR A 25 -11.99 12.54 0.38
C THR A 25 -13.50 12.33 0.53
N ASP A 26 -14.08 11.36 -0.18
CA ASP A 26 -15.50 11.01 -0.04
C ASP A 26 -15.85 10.52 1.37
N LEU A 27 -14.90 9.88 2.05
CA LEU A 27 -15.01 9.48 3.46
C LEU A 27 -14.74 10.62 4.45
N GLY A 28 -14.38 11.82 3.97
CA GLY A 28 -14.00 12.96 4.79
C GLY A 28 -12.65 12.81 5.49
N LEU A 29 -11.75 12.00 4.92
CA LEU A 29 -10.42 11.73 5.44
C LEU A 29 -9.35 12.32 4.54
N ASP A 30 -8.35 12.97 5.14
CA ASP A 30 -7.10 13.26 4.45
C ASP A 30 -6.11 12.09 4.57
N ARG A 31 -5.08 12.10 3.72
CA ARG A 31 -4.02 11.07 3.73
C ARG A 31 -3.38 10.87 5.10
N SER A 32 -3.12 11.96 5.84
CA SER A 32 -2.49 11.90 7.16
C SER A 32 -3.38 11.20 8.19
N THR A 33 -4.68 11.47 8.17
CA THR A 33 -5.66 10.84 9.04
C THR A 33 -5.83 9.38 8.68
N ALA A 34 -5.95 9.06 7.39
CA ALA A 34 -6.02 7.68 6.90
C ALA A 34 -4.81 6.85 7.34
N LEU A 35 -3.60 7.37 7.19
CA LEU A 35 -2.36 6.70 7.61
C LEU A 35 -2.29 6.52 9.13
N THR A 36 -2.75 7.51 9.90
CA THR A 36 -2.84 7.42 11.36
C THR A 36 -3.80 6.31 11.78
N VAL A 37 -4.96 6.20 11.12
CA VAL A 37 -5.91 5.12 11.37
C VAL A 37 -5.29 3.77 11.01
N PHE A 38 -4.63 3.66 9.86
CA PHE A 38 -3.91 2.44 9.45
C PHE A 38 -2.93 1.97 10.54
N TYR A 39 -2.05 2.83 11.05
CA TYR A 39 -1.10 2.44 12.11
C TYR A 39 -1.80 2.02 13.41
N ARG A 40 -2.88 2.70 13.80
CA ARG A 40 -3.68 2.29 14.97
C ARG A 40 -4.23 0.89 14.78
N GLN A 41 -4.73 0.56 13.58
CA GLN A 41 -5.25 -0.76 13.27
C GLN A 41 -4.15 -1.83 13.27
N VAL A 42 -2.94 -1.50 12.79
CA VAL A 42 -1.78 -2.39 12.83
C VAL A 42 -1.42 -2.76 14.27
N VAL A 43 -1.31 -1.76 15.14
CA VAL A 43 -0.99 -1.95 16.56
C VAL A 43 -2.08 -2.76 17.26
N LEU A 44 -3.36 -2.44 17.00
CA LEU A 44 -4.49 -3.11 17.62
C LEU A 44 -4.56 -4.60 17.25
N ARG A 45 -4.30 -4.94 15.98
CA ARG A 45 -4.36 -6.32 15.49
C ARG A 45 -3.06 -7.09 15.66
N LYS A 46 -1.96 -6.43 16.05
CA LYS A 46 -0.60 -7.01 16.07
C LYS A 46 -0.23 -7.62 14.71
N GLY A 47 -0.65 -6.98 13.63
CA GLY A 47 -0.55 -7.47 12.25
C GLY A 47 -1.20 -6.50 11.27
N LEU A 48 -1.22 -6.85 9.98
CA LEU A 48 -1.82 -5.97 8.98
C LEU A 48 -3.35 -5.87 9.15
N PRO A 49 -3.94 -4.70 8.82
CA PRO A 49 -5.35 -4.45 9.06
C PRO A 49 -6.26 -4.94 7.93
N PHE A 50 -5.71 -5.72 7.01
CA PHE A 50 -6.37 -6.35 5.88
C PHE A 50 -5.76 -7.73 5.65
N GLU A 51 -6.51 -8.60 4.98
CA GLU A 51 -6.00 -9.88 4.49
C GLU A 51 -5.05 -9.62 3.33
N ILE A 52 -3.98 -10.41 3.24
CA ILE A 52 -3.02 -10.28 2.14
C ILE A 52 -3.20 -11.47 1.21
N ASP A 53 -3.40 -11.19 -0.06
CA ASP A 53 -3.39 -12.21 -1.09
C ASP A 53 -1.95 -12.47 -1.58
N PRO A 54 -1.60 -13.71 -1.93
CA PRO A 54 -0.30 -14.02 -2.52
C PRO A 54 0.02 -13.21 -3.79
N ILE A 55 -1.01 -12.66 -4.46
CA ILE A 55 -0.89 -11.82 -5.65
C ILE A 55 -0.38 -10.41 -5.30
N ASP A 56 -0.62 -9.93 -4.08
CA ASP A 56 -0.19 -8.60 -3.62
C ASP A 56 1.34 -8.48 -3.50
N PHE A 57 2.04 -9.62 -3.48
CA PHE A 57 3.49 -9.70 -3.39
C PHE A 57 4.14 -10.21 -4.68
N LYS A 58 3.53 -10.06 -5.87
CA LYS A 58 4.14 -10.53 -7.12
C LYS A 58 5.57 -10.01 -7.28
N GLN A 59 6.52 -10.82 -6.84
CA GLN A 59 7.93 -10.65 -7.12
C GLN A 59 8.10 -11.08 -8.58
N GLU A 60 8.57 -10.16 -9.40
CA GLU A 60 9.00 -10.42 -10.79
C GLU A 60 10.27 -11.29 -10.80
N ASN A 61 10.19 -12.50 -10.24
CA ASN A 61 11.30 -13.45 -10.16
C ASN A 61 11.11 -14.70 -11.04
N ASP A 62 10.17 -14.69 -11.99
CA ASP A 62 10.05 -15.73 -13.04
C ASP A 62 10.93 -15.41 -14.26
N ARG A 63 12.20 -15.07 -14.03
CA ARG A 63 13.24 -15.12 -15.07
C ARG A 63 14.21 -16.25 -14.80
N GLY A 64 13.83 -17.47 -15.17
CA GLY A 64 14.81 -18.52 -15.43
C GLY A 64 14.40 -19.94 -15.02
N ASN A 65 13.66 -20.63 -15.88
CA ASN A 65 13.84 -22.09 -16.07
C ASN A 65 13.32 -22.58 -17.43
N GLU A 66 13.73 -21.97 -18.55
CA GLU A 66 13.81 -22.70 -19.82
C GLU A 66 15.26 -23.10 -20.08
N SER A 67 15.71 -24.10 -19.33
CA SER A 67 16.81 -24.96 -19.79
C SER A 67 16.49 -26.40 -19.39
N SER A 68 15.88 -27.12 -20.33
CA SER A 68 16.19 -28.51 -20.68
C SER A 68 14.99 -29.15 -21.38
N LYS A 69 15.02 -29.16 -22.72
CA LYS A 69 14.83 -30.41 -23.44
C LYS A 69 15.60 -30.39 -24.74
#